data_AF-A0A8S3DHY8-F1
#
_entry.id   AF-A0A8S3DHY8-F1
#
_cell.length_a   1.000
_cell.length_b   1.000
_cell.length_c   1.000
_cell.angle_alpha   90.00
_cell.angle_beta   90.00
_cell.angle_gamma   90.00
#
_symmetry.space_group_name_H-M   'P 1'
#
loop_
_entity.id
_entity.type
_entity.pdbx_description
1 polymer ?
#
loop_
_entity_poly.entity_id
_entity_poly.type
_entity_poly.pdbx_seq_one_letter_code
_entity_poly.pdbx_strand_id
1 'polypeptide(L)'
;RSFLPGKMWRFMPIFDPFVDYLLSRDLDSPMTQRETETIDIWLSNEQEKNFFYIARDNVQHGLFILGGLWGASLVRARPHL
;
A
#
# COMPACT_ATOMS: atom_id res chain seq x y z
N ARG A 1 -6.38 5.08 27.82
CA ARG A 1 -6.59 4.33 26.55
C ARG A 1 -5.84 5.11 25.48
N SER A 2 -4.86 4.52 24.80
CA SER A 2 -4.20 5.19 23.68
C SER A 2 -5.20 5.37 22.54
N PHE A 3 -5.37 6.61 22.08
CA PHE A 3 -6.19 6.92 20.92
C PHE A 3 -5.35 6.65 19.66
N LEU A 4 -5.89 5.85 18.75
CA LEU A 4 -5.31 5.68 17.42
C LEU A 4 -6.07 6.60 16.47
N PRO A 5 -5.40 7.61 15.86
CA PRO A 5 -6.07 8.52 14.93
C PRO A 5 -6.78 7.78 13.79
N GLY A 6 -7.85 8.39 13.28
CA GLY A 6 -8.68 7.79 12.23
C GLY A 6 -7.83 7.28 11.06
N LYS A 7 -8.13 6.06 10.59
CA LYS A 7 -7.46 5.34 9.49
C LYS A 7 -6.01 4.92 9.74
N MET A 8 -5.35 5.33 10.83
CA MET A 8 -3.98 4.89 11.15
C MET A 8 -3.85 3.39 11.36
N TRP A 9 -4.94 2.72 11.74
CA TRP A 9 -4.97 1.26 11.92
C TRP A 9 -4.64 0.50 10.63
N ARG A 10 -4.80 1.13 9.46
CA ARG A 10 -4.46 0.55 8.15
C ARG A 10 -2.95 0.32 7.98
N PHE A 11 -2.11 1.00 8.77
CA PHE A 11 -0.66 0.82 8.78
C PHE A 11 -0.20 -0.26 9.77
N MET A 12 -1.07 -0.75 10.66
CA MET A 12 -0.68 -1.75 11.66
C MET A 12 -0.06 -3.03 11.08
N PRO A 13 -0.53 -3.58 9.94
CA PRO A 13 0.07 -4.78 9.37
C PRO A 13 1.53 -4.62 8.92
N ILE A 14 2.02 -3.38 8.74
CA ILE A 14 3.44 -3.11 8.43
C ILE A 14 4.36 -3.63 9.55
N PHE A 15 3.87 -3.65 10.78
CA PHE A 15 4.63 -4.10 11.95
C PHE A 15 4.54 -5.60 12.20
N ASP A 16 3.74 -6.34 11.42
CA ASP A 16 3.62 -7.79 11.56
C ASP A 16 4.80 -8.47 10.84
N PRO A 17 5.66 -9.22 11.57
CA PRO A 17 6.82 -9.89 10.96
C PRO A 17 6.43 -10.96 9.94
N PHE A 18 5.19 -11.47 9.95
CA PHE A 18 4.72 -12.49 9.02
C PHE A 18 4.05 -11.93 7.76
N VAL A 19 3.91 -10.60 7.66
CA VAL A 19 3.40 -9.96 6.46
C VAL A 19 4.56 -9.66 5.52
N ASP A 20 4.49 -10.18 4.29
CA ASP A 20 5.46 -9.89 3.23
C ASP A 20 5.03 -8.69 2.39
N TYR A 21 3.74 -8.62 2.07
CA TYR A 21 3.12 -7.58 1.27
C TYR A 21 1.79 -7.14 1.89
N LEU A 22 1.53 -5.85 1.80
CA LEU A 22 0.30 -5.21 2.25
C LEU A 22 -0.26 -4.36 1.12
N LEU A 23 -1.57 -4.48 0.88
CA LEU A 23 -2.35 -3.58 0.05
C LEU A 23 -3.46 -2.98 0.92
N SER A 24 -3.41 -1.68 1.13
CA SER A 24 -4.54 -0.97 1.73
C SER A 24 -5.47 -0.57 0.60
N ARG A 25 -6.57 -1.30 0.44
CA ARG A 25 -7.55 -1.16 -0.65
C ARG A 25 -8.97 -1.14 -0.11
N ASP A 26 -9.74 -0.09 -0.42
CA ASP A 26 -11.14 0.01 -0.02
C ASP A 26 -12.01 -0.86 -0.94
N LEU A 27 -12.86 -1.76 -0.40
CA LEU A 27 -13.61 -2.78 -1.18
C LEU A 27 -14.93 -2.29 -1.82
N ASP A 28 -15.13 -0.98 -1.91
CA ASP A 28 -16.37 -0.34 -2.38
C ASP A 28 -16.45 -0.15 -3.91
N SER A 29 -15.46 -0.65 -4.65
CA SER A 29 -15.46 -0.71 -6.12
C SER A 29 -14.84 -2.02 -6.63
N PRO A 30 -15.12 -2.45 -7.88
CA PRO A 30 -14.35 -3.54 -8.49
C PRO A 30 -12.89 -3.11 -8.76
N MET A 31 -11.98 -4.09 -8.80
CA MET A 31 -10.61 -3.84 -9.25
C MET A 31 -10.61 -3.59 -10.77
N THR A 32 -10.03 -2.48 -11.18
CA THR A 32 -9.89 -2.07 -12.57
C THR A 32 -8.58 -2.59 -13.16
N GLN A 33 -8.54 -2.77 -14.48
CA GLN A 33 -7.31 -3.18 -15.19
C GLN A 33 -6.13 -2.24 -14.88
N ARG A 34 -6.38 -0.93 -14.83
CA ARG A 34 -5.35 0.08 -14.50
C ARG A 34 -4.77 -0.10 -13.10
N GLU A 35 -5.59 -0.45 -12.11
CA GLU A 35 -5.12 -0.74 -10.75
C GLU A 35 -4.21 -1.97 -10.75
N THR A 36 -4.64 -3.05 -11.43
CA THR A 36 -3.83 -4.27 -11.55
C THR A 36 -2.49 -3.99 -12.22
N GLU A 37 -2.49 -3.31 -13.37
CA GLU A 37 -1.26 -2.94 -14.09
C GLU A 37 -0.32 -2.07 -13.23
N THR A 38 -0.88 -1.15 -12.43
CA THR A 38 -0.08 -0.32 -11.51
C THR A 38 0.58 -1.17 -10.42
N ILE A 39 -0.14 -2.17 -9.88
CA ILE A 39 0.39 -3.10 -8.89
C ILE A 39 1.46 -3.99 -9.52
N ASP A 40 1.24 -4.51 -10.73
CA ASP A 40 2.20 -5.35 -11.43
C ASP A 40 3.51 -4.59 -11.71
N ILE A 41 3.42 -3.33 -12.14
CA ILE A 41 4.59 -2.45 -12.30
C ILE A 41 5.32 -2.30 -10.97
N TRP A 42 4.61 -2.03 -9.87
CA TRP A 42 5.22 -1.90 -8.55
C TRP A 42 5.86 -3.20 -8.04
N LEU A 43 5.26 -4.35 -8.32
CA LEU A 43 5.79 -5.66 -7.92
C LEU A 43 6.93 -6.13 -8.81
N SER A 44 7.14 -5.51 -9.97
CA SER A 44 8.26 -5.83 -10.87
C SER A 44 9.64 -5.57 -10.25
N ASN A 45 10.65 -6.20 -10.84
CA ASN A 45 12.06 -6.01 -10.47
C ASN A 45 12.55 -4.58 -10.73
N GLU A 46 11.96 -3.87 -11.69
CA GLU A 46 12.31 -2.47 -11.98
C GLU A 46 12.00 -1.55 -10.79
N GLN A 47 11.02 -1.92 -9.97
CA GLN A 47 10.57 -1.19 -8.79
C GLN A 47 11.06 -1.83 -7.48
N GLU A 48 12.04 -2.73 -7.52
CA GLU A 48 12.55 -3.46 -6.34
C GLU A 48 13.04 -2.52 -5.22
N LYS A 49 13.59 -1.36 -5.56
CA LYS A 49 14.03 -0.35 -4.58
C LYS A 49 12.87 0.40 -3.91
N ASN A 50 11.66 0.27 -4.45
CA ASN A 50 10.46 0.93 -3.97
C ASN A 50 9.65 -0.04 -3.12
N PHE A 51 9.94 -0.06 -1.82
CA PHE A 51 9.19 -0.87 -0.86
C PHE A 51 7.77 -0.33 -0.61
N PHE A 52 7.48 0.92 -0.97
CA PHE A 52 6.18 1.56 -0.74
C PHE A 52 5.66 2.16 -2.05
N TYR A 53 4.36 2.01 -2.33
CA TYR A 53 3.71 2.69 -3.45
C TYR A 53 2.43 3.38 -3.02
N ILE A 54 2.08 4.45 -3.73
CA ILE A 54 0.85 5.22 -3.49
C ILE A 54 0.24 5.56 -4.86
N ALA A 55 -1.02 5.20 -5.07
CA ALA A 55 -1.74 5.44 -6.31
C ALA A 55 -2.80 6.55 -6.16
N ARG A 56 -3.24 7.09 -7.30
CA ARG A 56 -4.40 7.98 -7.41
C ARG A 56 -5.26 7.52 -8.58
N ASP A 57 -6.54 7.45 -8.35
CA ASP A 57 -7.54 7.08 -9.34
C ASP A 57 -8.46 8.24 -9.76
N ASN A 58 -8.51 9.33 -8.98
CA ASN A 58 -9.33 10.52 -9.22
C ASN A 58 -8.51 11.82 -9.04
N VAL A 59 -8.84 12.86 -9.83
CA VAL A 59 -8.21 14.19 -9.76
C VAL A 59 -8.39 14.90 -8.42
N GLN A 60 -9.44 14.58 -7.68
CA GLN A 60 -9.72 15.13 -6.35
C GLN A 60 -8.87 14.47 -5.25
N HIS A 61 -8.16 13.39 -5.55
CA HIS A 61 -7.31 12.67 -4.60
C HIS A 61 -5.94 13.32 -4.38
N GLY A 62 -5.96 14.58 -3.93
CA GLY A 62 -4.77 15.41 -3.68
C GLY A 62 -4.08 15.20 -2.32
N LEU A 63 -4.48 14.20 -1.53
CA LEU A 63 -3.85 13.90 -0.24
C LEU A 63 -2.53 13.12 -0.41
N PHE A 64 -1.63 13.22 0.57
CA PHE A 64 -0.31 12.57 0.54
C PHE A 64 -0.41 11.04 0.46
N ILE A 65 -1.23 10.41 1.30
CA ILE A 65 -1.54 8.98 1.26
C ILE A 65 -3.04 8.83 1.40
N LEU A 66 -3.67 8.21 0.40
CA LEU A 66 -5.09 7.90 0.47
C LEU A 66 -5.33 6.73 1.42
N GLY A 67 -6.54 6.61 1.94
CA GLY A 67 -6.86 5.49 2.81
C GLY A 67 -6.70 4.14 2.10
N GLY A 68 -7.18 4.02 0.87
CA GLY A 68 -7.37 2.74 0.17
C GLY A 68 -6.62 2.59 -1.14
N LEU A 69 -5.54 3.35 -1.35
CA LEU A 69 -4.77 3.29 -2.60
C LEU A 69 -3.26 3.38 -2.35
N TRP A 70 -2.76 2.46 -1.54
CA TRP A 70 -1.32 2.31 -1.28
C TRP A 70 -0.99 0.89 -0.86
N GLY A 71 0.29 0.55 -0.91
CA GLY A 71 0.78 -0.71 -0.38
C GLY A 71 2.26 -0.68 -0.04
N ALA A 72 2.68 -1.72 0.67
CA ALA A 72 4.03 -1.89 1.17
C ALA A 72 4.52 -3.33 0.93
N SER A 73 5.76 -3.48 0.49
CA SER A 73 6.49 -4.73 0.38
C SER A 73 7.51 -4.75 1.51
N LEU A 74 7.18 -5.46 2.57
CA LEU A 74 7.95 -5.48 3.81
C LEU A 74 9.20 -6.34 3.66
N VAL A 75 9.18 -7.32 2.76
CA VAL A 75 10.38 -8.06 2.34
C VAL A 75 11.44 -7.13 1.73
N ARG A 76 11.04 -6.11 0.97
CA ARG A 76 11.98 -5.09 0.43
C ARG A 76 12.47 -4.11 1.50
N ALA A 77 11.63 -3.83 2.50
CA ALA A 77 11.95 -2.91 3.60
C ALA A 77 12.86 -3.55 4.68
N ARG A 78 12.90 -4.88 4.77
CA ARG A 78 13.66 -5.66 5.76
C ARG A 78 14.79 -6.43 5.06
N PRO A 79 15.88 -5.79 4.64
CA PRO A 79 16.87 -6.46 3.80
C PRO A 79 17.60 -7.66 4.44
N HIS A 80 17.41 -8.00 5.72
CA HIS A 80 18.21 -9.03 6.42
C HIS A 80 17.47 -9.81 7.53
N LEU A 81 16.36 -10.48 7.21
CA LEU A 81 15.96 -11.71 7.93
C LEU A 81 16.34 -12.93 7.09
#